data_AF-A0A7C6E0E1-F1
#
_entry.id   AF-A0A7C6E0E1-F1
#
_cell.length_a   1.000
_cell.length_b   1.000
_cell.length_c   1.000
_cell.angle_alpha   90.00
_cell.angle_beta   90.00
_cell.angle_gamma   90.00
#
_symmetry.space_group_name_H-M   'P 1'
#
loop_
_entity.id
_entity.type
_entity.pdbx_description
1 polymer ?
#
loop_
_entity_poly.entity_id
_entity_poly.type
_entity_poly.pdbx_seq_one_letter_code
_entity_poly.pdbx_strand_id
1 'polypeptide(L)'
;MNSNATMIIIGTYRAPENTFEVSERDLGLYYFDAYVMKNYIVQVFSPEGKLLNTWAPPEPNSSGGGVGWVIDKPGTYRIVISNLGPSELEVRGRFQFTHNRFQRPYARMGYVTLFLVLIYLIGILAVYIVRKLRK
;
A
#
# COMPACT_ATOMS: atom_id res chain seq x y z
N MET A 1 -32.95 17.49 16.43
CA MET A 1 -32.22 17.70 15.16
C MET A 1 -30.96 16.84 15.23
N ASN A 2 -30.87 15.76 14.45
CA ASN A 2 -29.65 14.97 14.34
C ASN A 2 -28.69 15.70 13.40
N SER A 3 -27.76 16.48 13.96
CA SER A 3 -26.66 17.04 13.19
C SER A 3 -25.69 15.91 12.81
N ASN A 4 -25.83 15.38 11.60
CA ASN A 4 -24.83 14.49 11.01
C ASN A 4 -23.62 15.34 10.61
N ALA A 5 -22.66 15.47 11.52
CA ALA A 5 -21.40 16.12 11.21
C ALA A 5 -20.60 15.27 10.19
N THR A 6 -19.94 15.97 9.27
CA THR A 6 -19.04 15.40 8.28
C THR A 6 -17.68 16.07 8.41
N MET A 7 -16.62 15.28 8.42
CA MET A 7 -15.25 15.75 8.38
C MET A 7 -14.60 15.35 7.06
N ILE A 8 -13.87 16.28 6.46
CA ILE A 8 -13.11 16.05 5.23
C ILE A 8 -11.63 16.22 5.55
N ILE A 9 -10.84 15.21 5.23
CA ILE A 9 -9.38 15.23 5.38
C ILE A 9 -8.75 15.08 4.01
N ILE A 10 -7.65 15.79 3.80
CA ILE A 10 -6.94 15.85 2.52
C ILE A 10 -5.51 15.34 2.73
N GLY A 11 -5.12 14.32 1.98
CA GLY A 11 -3.77 13.78 1.98
C GLY A 11 -3.18 13.83 0.59
N THR A 12 -2.00 14.42 0.43
CA THR A 12 -1.33 14.48 -0.88
C THR A 12 -0.19 13.47 -0.93
N TYR A 13 -0.26 12.55 -1.88
CA TYR A 13 0.82 11.63 -2.19
C TYR A 13 1.64 12.17 -3.35
N ARG A 14 2.94 12.30 -3.15
CA ARG A 14 3.91 12.57 -4.21
C ARG A 14 4.76 11.32 -4.41
N ALA A 15 4.84 10.87 -5.66
CA ALA A 15 5.79 9.81 -5.99
C ALA A 15 7.22 10.32 -5.73
N PRO A 16 8.11 9.48 -5.19
CA PRO A 16 9.53 9.76 -5.11
C PRO A 16 10.12 10.14 -6.49
N GLU A 17 11.09 11.07 -6.51
CA GLU A 17 11.68 11.61 -7.75
C GLU A 17 12.35 10.55 -8.66
N ASN A 18 12.68 9.37 -8.10
CA ASN A 18 13.33 8.27 -8.82
C ASN A 18 12.44 7.04 -9.00
N THR A 19 11.13 7.15 -8.77
CA THR A 19 10.16 6.07 -9.05
C THR A 19 9.34 6.47 -10.25
N PHE A 20 9.62 5.82 -11.39
CA PHE A 20 8.92 6.09 -12.64
C PHE A 20 7.50 5.49 -12.69
N GLU A 21 7.15 4.61 -11.75
CA GLU A 21 5.84 3.96 -11.70
C GLU A 21 5.33 3.93 -10.25
N VAL A 22 4.12 4.46 -10.05
CA VAL A 22 3.32 4.11 -8.88
C VAL A 22 2.87 2.66 -9.06
N SER A 23 3.11 1.82 -8.06
CA SER A 23 2.82 0.39 -8.16
C SER A 23 1.56 0.03 -7.37
N GLU A 24 0.89 -1.07 -7.73
CA GLU A 24 -0.18 -1.67 -6.90
C GLU A 24 0.24 -1.95 -5.44
N ARG A 25 1.54 -1.88 -5.13
CA ARG A 25 2.09 -2.12 -3.80
C ARG A 25 2.26 -0.84 -2.98
N ASP A 26 1.97 0.32 -3.56
CA ASP A 26 1.91 1.57 -2.81
C ASP A 26 0.58 1.67 -2.09
N LEU A 27 0.66 1.91 -0.78
CA LEU A 27 -0.51 1.88 0.09
C LEU A 27 -0.66 3.22 0.79
N GLY A 28 -1.86 3.78 0.68
CA GLY A 28 -2.33 4.85 1.53
C GLY A 28 -3.06 4.25 2.73
N LEU A 29 -2.75 4.73 3.92
CA LEU A 29 -3.47 4.40 5.14
C LEU A 29 -3.85 5.68 5.86
N TYR A 30 -5.07 5.68 6.37
CA TYR A 30 -5.52 6.69 7.31
C TYR A 30 -6.06 6.01 8.55
N TYR A 31 -5.38 6.26 9.67
CA TYR A 31 -5.84 5.88 10.99
C TYR A 31 -6.53 7.06 11.63
N PHE A 32 -7.57 6.81 12.40
CA PHE A 32 -8.16 7.82 13.25
C PHE A 32 -8.61 7.22 14.57
N ASP A 33 -8.41 8.00 15.62
CA ASP A 33 -8.98 7.75 16.93
C ASP A 33 -10.28 8.52 17.03
N ALA A 34 -11.34 7.80 17.34
CA ALA A 34 -12.68 8.32 17.45
C ALA A 34 -13.27 7.86 18.77
N TYR A 35 -13.31 8.76 19.75
CA TYR A 35 -14.04 8.51 20.98
C TYR A 35 -15.51 8.82 20.71
N VAL A 36 -16.36 7.79 20.70
CA VAL A 36 -17.83 7.91 20.61
C VAL A 36 -18.38 8.29 19.22
N MET A 37 -17.96 7.61 18.15
CA MET A 37 -18.67 7.69 16.87
C MET A 37 -19.72 6.57 16.74
N LYS A 38 -20.97 6.95 16.43
CA LYS A 38 -22.07 6.02 16.14
C LYS A 38 -22.27 5.88 14.64
N ASN A 39 -22.08 4.68 14.10
CA ASN A 39 -22.42 4.33 12.71
C ASN A 39 -21.77 5.26 11.68
N TYR A 40 -20.51 5.60 11.92
CA TYR A 40 -19.76 6.47 11.02
C TYR A 40 -19.33 5.71 9.77
N ILE A 41 -19.16 6.44 8.67
CA ILE A 41 -18.73 5.89 7.39
C ILE A 41 -17.50 6.66 6.94
N VAL A 42 -16.44 5.94 6.61
CA VAL A 42 -15.20 6.49 6.07
C VAL A 42 -15.15 6.15 4.59
N GLN A 43 -15.00 7.16 3.74
CA GLN A 43 -14.89 6.99 2.29
C GLN A 43 -13.61 7.62 1.78
N VAL A 44 -12.91 6.91 0.90
CA VAL A 44 -11.67 7.36 0.30
C VAL A 44 -11.90 7.63 -1.19
N PHE A 45 -11.48 8.80 -1.65
CA PHE A 45 -11.60 9.22 -3.04
C PHE A 45 -10.23 9.46 -3.67
N SER A 46 -10.10 9.09 -4.95
CA SER A 46 -8.93 9.38 -5.79
C SER A 46 -8.81 10.89 -6.07
N PRO A 47 -7.67 11.34 -6.63
CA PRO A 47 -7.49 12.73 -7.06
C PRO A 47 -8.54 13.24 -8.06
N GLU A 48 -9.13 12.34 -8.86
CA GLU A 48 -10.21 12.64 -9.81
C GLU A 48 -11.60 12.57 -9.18
N GLY A 49 -11.68 12.25 -7.88
CA GLY A 49 -12.94 12.10 -7.17
C GLY A 49 -13.60 10.74 -7.32
N LYS A 50 -12.92 9.71 -7.83
CA LYS A 50 -13.45 8.33 -7.88
C LYS A 50 -13.43 7.72 -6.48
N LEU A 51 -14.52 7.08 -6.06
CA LEU A 51 -14.55 6.31 -4.82
C LEU A 51 -13.61 5.08 -4.93
N LEU A 52 -12.63 4.99 -4.04
CA LEU A 52 -11.64 3.92 -3.99
C LEU A 52 -11.94 2.89 -2.91
N ASN A 53 -12.40 3.36 -1.74
CA ASN A 53 -12.74 2.46 -0.64
C ASN A 53 -13.85 3.07 0.23
N THR A 54 -14.61 2.21 0.89
CA THR A 54 -15.58 2.56 1.93
C THR A 54 -15.39 1.61 3.09
N TRP A 55 -15.33 2.17 4.29
CA TRP A 55 -15.21 1.43 5.52
C TRP A 55 -16.24 1.92 6.53
N ALA A 56 -16.86 0.98 7.24
CA ALA A 56 -17.77 1.23 8.33
C ALA A 56 -17.43 0.28 9.48
N PRO A 57 -17.65 0.68 10.74
CA PRO A 57 -17.36 -0.18 11.86
C PRO A 57 -18.31 -1.39 11.88
N PRO A 58 -17.83 -2.57 12.31
CA PRO A 58 -18.65 -3.78 12.36
C PRO A 58 -19.75 -3.69 13.42
N GLU A 59 -19.54 -2.89 14.48
CA GLU A 59 -20.49 -2.72 15.57
C GLU A 59 -20.76 -1.23 15.84
N PRO A 60 -22.00 -0.87 16.23
CA PRO A 60 -22.29 0.48 16.71
C PRO A 60 -21.46 0.82 17.95
N ASN A 61 -20.89 2.03 17.99
CA ASN A 61 -20.06 2.56 19.09
C ASN A 61 -18.62 2.04 19.18
N SER A 62 -18.06 1.44 18.12
CA SER A 62 -16.63 1.13 18.10
C SER A 62 -15.77 2.41 18.17
N SER A 63 -14.71 2.39 18.97
CA SER A 63 -13.74 3.49 19.03
C SER A 63 -12.66 3.34 17.98
N GLY A 64 -12.44 4.40 17.21
CA GLY A 64 -11.37 4.48 16.21
C GLY A 64 -11.51 3.50 15.04
N GLY A 65 -10.61 3.64 14.07
CA GLY A 65 -10.58 2.79 12.89
C GLY A 65 -9.44 3.17 11.94
N GLY A 66 -9.25 2.33 10.91
CA GLY A 66 -8.25 2.54 9.88
C GLY A 66 -8.79 2.15 8.52
N VAL A 67 -8.59 3.00 7.52
CA VAL A 67 -8.88 2.67 6.12
C VAL A 67 -7.60 2.66 5.32
N GLY A 68 -7.38 1.56 4.60
CA GLY A 68 -6.30 1.42 3.65
C GLY A 68 -6.82 1.43 2.22
N TRP A 69 -6.01 1.92 1.28
CA TRP A 69 -6.29 1.82 -0.15
C TRP A 69 -4.98 1.66 -0.94
N VAL A 70 -5.11 1.10 -2.14
CA VAL A 70 -4.01 1.05 -3.11
C VAL A 70 -3.90 2.40 -3.80
N ILE A 71 -2.68 2.93 -3.87
CA ILE A 71 -2.40 4.15 -4.62
C ILE A 71 -2.26 3.78 -6.08
N ASP A 72 -3.13 4.33 -6.91
CA ASP A 72 -3.12 4.15 -8.36
C ASP A 72 -2.25 5.21 -9.06
N LYS A 73 -2.11 6.41 -8.48
CA LYS A 73 -1.32 7.51 -9.04
C LYS A 73 -0.96 8.58 -8.02
N PRO A 74 0.00 9.48 -8.32
CA PRO A 74 0.27 10.64 -7.48
C PRO A 74 -0.90 11.62 -7.50
N GLY A 75 -1.13 12.30 -6.38
CA GLY A 75 -2.13 13.35 -6.30
C GLY A 75 -2.74 13.51 -4.91
N THR A 76 -3.82 14.28 -4.86
CA THR A 76 -4.52 14.63 -3.63
C THR A 76 -5.71 13.71 -3.41
N TYR A 77 -5.58 12.82 -2.43
CA TYR A 77 -6.65 11.92 -2.00
C TYR A 77 -7.52 12.61 -0.96
N ARG A 78 -8.84 12.38 -1.05
CA ARG A 78 -9.82 12.94 -0.10
C ARG A 78 -10.43 11.82 0.73
N ILE A 79 -10.45 12.02 2.03
CA ILE A 79 -11.14 11.14 2.97
C ILE A 79 -12.31 11.89 3.57
N VAL A 80 -13.48 11.26 3.53
CA VAL A 80 -14.72 11.82 4.06
C VAL A 80 -15.20 10.90 5.17
N ILE A 81 -15.36 11.45 6.38
CA ILE A 81 -15.95 10.74 7.50
C ILE A 81 -17.32 11.36 7.78
N SER A 82 -18.37 10.56 7.62
CA SER A 82 -19.76 11.00 7.80
C SER A 82 -20.39 10.34 9.02
N ASN A 83 -21.50 10.92 9.50
CA ASN A 83 -22.26 10.45 10.67
C ASN A 83 -21.44 10.47 11.96
N LEU A 84 -20.71 11.55 12.16
CA LEU A 84 -19.81 11.72 13.30
C LEU A 84 -20.53 11.85 14.66
N GLY A 85 -21.84 12.10 14.67
CA GLY A 85 -22.57 12.33 15.92
C GLY A 85 -22.22 13.69 16.57
N PRO A 86 -22.97 14.10 17.61
CA PRO A 86 -22.87 15.44 18.20
C PRO A 86 -21.75 15.61 19.24
N SER A 87 -21.00 14.56 19.59
CA SER A 87 -19.93 14.63 20.60
C SER A 87 -18.69 15.36 20.04
N GLU A 88 -18.07 16.20 20.86
CA GLU A 88 -16.83 16.93 20.61
C GLU A 88 -15.74 15.96 20.13
N LEU A 89 -15.63 15.84 18.80
CA LEU A 89 -14.78 14.85 18.19
C LEU A 89 -13.40 15.45 17.98
N GLU A 90 -12.52 15.17 18.92
CA GLU A 90 -11.09 15.20 18.62
C GLU A 90 -10.77 13.99 17.72
N VAL A 91 -11.12 14.06 16.43
CA VAL A 91 -10.66 13.07 15.47
C VAL A 91 -9.19 13.33 15.21
N ARG A 92 -8.35 12.63 15.96
CA ARG A 92 -6.92 12.58 15.64
C ARG A 92 -6.75 11.53 14.58
N GLY A 93 -6.20 11.93 13.44
CA GLY A 93 -5.86 10.97 12.41
C GLY A 93 -4.48 11.17 11.85
N ARG A 94 -3.93 10.09 11.32
CA ARG A 94 -2.60 10.04 10.73
C ARG A 94 -2.71 9.49 9.33
N PHE A 95 -2.23 10.27 8.37
CA PHE A 95 -1.92 9.79 7.02
C PHE A 95 -0.56 9.10 7.02
N GLN A 96 -0.53 7.90 6.44
CA GLN A 96 0.69 7.18 6.18
C GLN A 96 0.67 6.68 4.73
N PHE A 97 1.75 6.99 4.01
CA PHE A 97 2.01 6.43 2.70
C PHE A 97 3.19 5.48 2.81
N THR A 98 2.96 4.21 2.50
CA THR A 98 4.00 3.20 2.54
C THR A 98 4.38 2.82 1.12
N HIS A 99 5.62 3.15 0.75
CA HIS A 99 6.19 2.73 -0.53
C HIS A 99 6.90 1.38 -0.34
N ASN A 100 6.29 0.31 -0.83
CA ASN A 100 6.82 -1.04 -0.62
C ASN A 100 7.88 -1.35 -1.69
N ARG A 101 9.12 -0.92 -1.46
CA ARG A 101 10.28 -1.24 -2.31
C ARG A 101 10.64 -2.71 -2.16
N PHE A 102 10.06 -3.57 -2.99
CA PHE A 102 10.67 -4.87 -3.24
C PHE A 102 12.03 -4.65 -3.92
N GLN A 103 13.11 -4.74 -3.15
CA GLN A 103 14.50 -4.86 -3.63
C GLN A 103 14.75 -6.19 -4.37
N ARG A 104 13.86 -6.61 -5.28
CA ARG A 104 14.00 -7.88 -6.03
C ARG A 104 14.76 -7.83 -7.36
N PRO A 105 15.25 -6.70 -7.94
CA PRO A 105 16.05 -6.81 -9.16
C PRO A 105 17.35 -7.60 -8.89
N TYR A 106 17.94 -7.44 -7.70
CA TYR A 106 19.16 -8.15 -7.30
C TYR A 106 18.95 -9.65 -7.11
N ALA A 107 17.78 -10.09 -6.63
CA ALA A 107 17.48 -11.51 -6.52
C ALA A 107 17.39 -12.18 -7.90
N ARG A 108 16.69 -11.56 -8.86
CA ARG A 108 16.61 -12.07 -10.25
C ARG A 108 17.97 -12.10 -10.92
N MET A 109 18.78 -11.03 -10.79
CA MET A 109 20.15 -11.04 -11.31
C MET A 109 21.03 -12.09 -10.63
N GLY A 110 20.89 -12.29 -9.31
CA GLY A 110 21.59 -13.34 -8.57
C GLY A 110 21.28 -14.74 -9.10
N TYR A 111 20.00 -15.04 -9.39
CA TYR A 111 19.61 -16.32 -9.99
C TYR A 111 20.17 -16.53 -11.40
N VAL A 112 20.19 -15.48 -12.23
CA VAL A 112 20.77 -15.55 -13.58
C VAL A 112 22.27 -15.83 -13.50
N THR A 113 23.00 -15.14 -12.62
CA THR A 113 24.43 -15.36 -12.44
C THR A 113 24.72 -16.78 -11.92
N LEU A 114 23.98 -17.25 -10.93
CA LEU A 114 24.09 -18.63 -10.42
C LEU A 114 23.82 -19.67 -11.52
N PHE A 115 22.81 -19.44 -12.35
CA PHE A 115 22.45 -20.32 -13.45
C PHE A 115 23.57 -20.41 -14.51
N LEU A 116 24.16 -19.27 -14.88
CA LEU A 116 25.30 -19.22 -15.82
C LEU A 116 26.54 -19.94 -15.26
N VAL A 117 26.85 -19.75 -13.97
CA VAL A 117 27.94 -20.46 -13.30
C VAL A 117 27.70 -21.97 -13.31
N LEU A 118 26.47 -22.41 -13.07
CA LEU A 118 26.11 -23.83 -13.09
C LEU A 118 26.33 -24.45 -14.48
N ILE A 119 25.87 -23.78 -15.54
CA ILE A 119 26.07 -24.22 -16.93
C ILE A 119 27.57 -24.34 -17.24
N TYR A 120 28.36 -23.35 -16.84
CA TYR A 120 29.80 -23.35 -17.07
C TYR A 120 30.49 -24.54 -16.38
N LEU A 121 30.14 -24.81 -15.12
CA LEU A 121 30.69 -25.95 -14.37
C LEU A 121 30.28 -27.31 -14.97
N ILE A 122 29.04 -27.44 -15.43
CA ILE A 122 28.57 -28.63 -16.15
C ILE A 122 29.37 -28.83 -17.44
N GLY A 123 29.65 -27.75 -18.18
CA GLY A 123 30.47 -27.78 -19.38
C GLY A 123 31.89 -28.29 -19.11
N ILE A 124 32.55 -27.77 -18.06
CA ILE A 124 33.88 -28.24 -17.64
C ILE A 124 33.85 -29.73 -17.28
N LEU A 125 32.85 -30.15 -16.50
CA LEU A 125 32.71 -31.53 -16.08
C LEU A 125 32.50 -32.48 -17.28
N ALA A 126 31.68 -32.08 -18.24
CA ALA A 126 31.45 -32.85 -19.46
C ALA A 126 32.75 -33.02 -20.28
N VAL A 127 33.51 -31.93 -20.47
CA VAL A 127 34.81 -31.97 -21.15
C VAL A 127 35.80 -32.88 -20.40
N TYR A 128 35.84 -32.81 -19.08
CA TYR A 128 36.68 -33.66 -18.25
C TYR A 128 36.35 -35.15 -18.42
N ILE A 129 35.06 -35.51 -18.36
CA ILE A 129 34.58 -36.90 -18.55
C ILE A 129 34.98 -37.42 -19.93
N VAL A 130 34.71 -36.65 -20.99
CA VAL A 130 35.07 -37.05 -22.37
C VAL A 130 36.58 -37.26 -22.52
N ARG A 131 37.41 -36.40 -21.93
CA ARG A 131 38.87 -36.55 -21.96
C ARG A 131 39.33 -37.78 -21.18
N LYS A 132 38.70 -38.09 -20.05
CA LYS A 132 39.02 -39.27 -19.24
C LYS A 132 38.64 -40.58 -19.93
N LEU A 133 37.54 -40.61 -20.68
CA LEU A 133 37.08 -41.80 -21.43
C LEU A 133 37.89 -42.07 -22.71
N ARG A 134 38.64 -41.08 -23.22
CA ARG A 134 39.52 -41.24 -24.39
C ARG A 134 40.95 -41.66 -24.07
N LYS A 135 41.31 -41.70 -22.79
CA LYS A 135 42.61 -42.21 -22.30
C LYS A 135 42.42 -43.61 -21.76
#